data_AF-A0A753PQ75-F1
#
_entry.id   AF-A0A753PQ75-F1
#
_cell.length_a   1.000
_cell.length_b   1.000
_cell.length_c   1.000
_cell.angle_alpha   90.00
_cell.angle_beta   90.00
_cell.angle_gamma   90.00
#
_symmetry.space_group_name_H-M   'P 1'
#
loop_
_entity.id
_entity.type
_entity.pdbx_description
1 polymer ?
#
loop_
_entity_poly.entity_id
_entity_poly.type
_entity_poly.pdbx_seq_one_letter_code
_entity_poly.pdbx_strand_id
1 'polypeptide(L)'
;MKRIAILLLLCLSSIANAETKSDDSSFDEIQGLMIASKMAGMCGAIKQMATFQESTKMPGGDEFLQRFLTTEQARLGMNPQEFLEACQKSISIYTTYYNMSSEKK
;
A
#
# COMPACT_ATOMS: atom_id res chain seq x y z
N MET A 1 12.85 15.67 56.16
CA MET A 1 12.96 16.54 54.96
C MET A 1 14.11 16.14 54.02
N LYS A 2 15.36 15.96 54.50
CA LYS A 2 16.50 15.51 53.64
C LYS A 2 16.26 14.21 52.86
N ARG A 3 15.61 13.20 53.47
CA ARG A 3 15.31 11.91 52.81
C ARG A 3 14.22 11.99 51.74
N ILE A 4 13.28 12.94 51.87
CA ILE A 4 12.19 13.16 50.90
C ILE A 4 12.74 13.91 49.67
N ALA A 5 13.68 14.84 49.87
CA ALA A 5 14.35 15.56 48.78
C ALA A 5 15.16 14.62 47.87
N ILE A 6 15.77 13.57 48.43
CA ILE A 6 16.55 12.58 47.65
C ILE A 6 15.63 11.69 46.79
N LEU A 7 14.46 11.30 47.33
CA LEU A 7 13.45 10.53 46.59
C LEU A 7 12.85 11.33 45.43
N LEU A 8 12.62 12.64 45.60
CA LEU A 8 12.15 13.52 44.52
C LEU A 8 13.21 13.70 43.41
N LEU A 9 14.49 13.81 43.76
CA LEU A 9 15.56 13.92 42.74
C LEU A 9 15.72 12.66 41.88
N LEU A 10 15.43 11.47 42.43
CA LEU A 10 15.51 10.19 41.72
C LEU A 10 14.36 9.97 40.73
N CYS A 11 13.22 10.65 40.90
CA CYS A 11 12.10 10.56 39.96
C CYS A 11 12.25 11.50 38.75
N LEU A 12 13.07 12.55 38.84
CA LEU A 12 13.27 13.50 37.73
C LEU A 12 14.28 13.02 36.67
N SER A 13 15.09 12.00 36.95
CA SER A 13 16.05 11.45 35.97
C SER A 13 15.40 10.59 34.87
N SER A 14 14.12 10.22 35.01
CA SER A 14 13.40 9.42 34.01
C SER A 14 12.80 10.23 32.86
N ILE A 15 12.90 11.57 32.86
CA ILE A 15 12.32 12.44 31.81
C ILE A 15 13.37 12.84 30.74
N ALA A 16 14.62 12.41 30.89
CA ALA A 16 15.67 12.73 29.92
C ALA A 16 15.64 11.77 28.72
N ASN A 17 14.96 12.21 27.65
CA ASN A 17 15.04 11.75 26.27
C ASN A 17 14.42 10.38 25.94
N ALA A 18 13.09 10.32 25.90
CA ALA A 18 12.43 9.58 24.84
C ALA A 18 12.17 10.56 23.69
N GLU A 19 13.20 10.95 22.93
CA GLU A 19 12.97 11.30 21.53
C GLU A 19 12.54 10.00 20.85
N THR A 20 11.24 9.73 20.80
CA THR A 20 10.70 8.90 19.72
C THR A 20 11.02 9.66 18.44
N LYS A 21 12.21 9.39 17.87
CA LYS A 21 12.34 9.40 16.43
C LYS A 21 11.29 8.41 15.96
N SER A 22 10.12 8.92 15.56
CA SER A 22 9.23 8.15 14.72
C SER A 22 10.13 7.66 13.60
N ASP A 23 10.36 6.34 13.54
CA ASP A 23 11.19 5.73 12.54
C ASP A 23 10.44 5.97 11.21
N ASP A 24 10.78 7.08 10.54
CA ASP A 24 10.13 7.56 9.30
C ASP A 24 10.09 6.43 8.26
N SER A 25 11.11 5.55 8.33
CA SER A 25 11.23 4.31 7.59
C SER A 25 10.01 3.38 7.68
N SER A 26 9.39 3.25 8.87
CA SER A 26 8.22 2.39 9.07
C SER A 26 6.95 3.01 8.50
N PHE A 27 6.81 4.34 8.60
CA PHE A 27 5.69 5.05 8.00
C PHE A 27 5.78 5.03 6.46
N ASP A 28 6.98 5.23 5.93
CA ASP A 28 7.28 5.12 4.50
C ASP A 28 7.02 3.71 3.96
N GLU A 29 7.38 2.67 4.72
CA GLU A 29 7.11 1.27 4.36
C GLU A 29 5.60 0.98 4.30
N ILE A 30 4.85 1.42 5.31
CA ILE A 30 3.39 1.25 5.35
C ILE A 30 2.74 2.04 4.21
N GLN A 31 3.18 3.27 3.95
CA GLN A 31 2.68 4.08 2.86
C GLN A 31 2.96 3.43 1.50
N GLY A 32 4.17 2.92 1.31
CA GLY A 32 4.57 2.17 0.11
C GLY A 32 3.69 0.93 -0.10
N LEU A 33 3.44 0.16 0.96
CA LEU A 33 2.56 -1.00 0.91
C LEU A 33 1.10 -0.61 0.60
N MET A 34 0.59 0.48 1.16
CA MET A 34 -0.77 0.96 0.87
C MET A 34 -0.91 1.35 -0.60
N ILE A 35 0.08 2.05 -1.16
CA ILE A 35 0.11 2.42 -2.58
C ILE A 35 0.14 1.17 -3.46
N ALA A 36 1.04 0.22 -3.14
CA ALA A 36 1.12 -1.04 -3.87
C ALA A 36 -0.19 -1.83 -3.80
N SER A 37 -0.80 -1.94 -2.61
CA SER A 37 -2.08 -2.63 -2.41
C SER A 37 -3.20 -2.00 -3.24
N LYS A 38 -3.29 -0.66 -3.27
CA LYS A 38 -4.28 0.07 -4.07
C LYS A 38 -4.12 -0.21 -5.57
N MET A 39 -2.87 -0.14 -6.06
CA MET A 39 -2.59 -0.41 -7.48
C MET A 39 -2.87 -1.87 -7.84
N ALA A 40 -2.41 -2.83 -7.02
CA ALA A 40 -2.62 -4.25 -7.24
C ALA A 40 -4.12 -4.60 -7.27
N GLY A 41 -4.93 -4.03 -6.36
CA GLY A 41 -6.38 -4.20 -6.35
C GLY A 41 -7.05 -3.67 -7.63
N MET A 42 -6.66 -2.49 -8.10
CA MET A 42 -7.17 -1.94 -9.36
C MET A 42 -6.83 -2.84 -10.56
N CYS A 43 -5.59 -3.31 -10.66
CA CYS A 43 -5.15 -4.21 -11.72
C CYS A 43 -5.91 -5.56 -11.67
N GLY A 44 -6.15 -6.08 -10.46
CA GLY A 44 -6.94 -7.27 -10.24
C GLY A 44 -8.40 -7.11 -10.69
N ALA A 45 -9.03 -5.98 -10.36
CA ALA A 45 -10.38 -5.67 -10.82
C ALA A 45 -10.47 -5.55 -12.35
N ILE A 46 -9.51 -4.86 -12.98
CA ILE A 46 -9.45 -4.75 -14.46
C ILE A 46 -9.32 -6.13 -15.10
N LYS A 47 -8.46 -7.00 -14.57
CA LYS A 47 -8.35 -8.39 -15.04
C LYS A 47 -9.67 -9.15 -14.90
N GLN A 48 -10.37 -9.01 -13.76
CA GLN A 48 -11.67 -9.65 -13.56
C GLN A 48 -12.72 -9.15 -14.54
N MET A 49 -12.77 -7.84 -14.81
CA MET A 49 -13.68 -7.29 -15.82
C MET A 49 -13.36 -7.85 -17.22
N ALA A 50 -12.08 -7.97 -17.58
CA ALA A 50 -11.66 -8.57 -18.85
C ALA A 50 -12.11 -10.04 -18.98
N THR A 51 -11.87 -10.85 -17.95
CA THR A 51 -12.31 -12.27 -17.92
C THR A 51 -13.83 -12.40 -17.93
N PHE A 52 -14.53 -11.53 -17.20
CA PHE A 52 -15.99 -11.49 -17.20
C PHE A 52 -16.52 -11.16 -18.59
N GLN A 53 -15.97 -10.16 -19.25
CA GLN A 53 -16.36 -9.80 -20.60
C GLN A 53 -16.03 -10.92 -21.61
N GLU A 54 -14.86 -11.55 -21.47
CA GLU A 54 -14.46 -12.65 -22.34
C GLU A 54 -15.44 -13.83 -22.26
N SER A 55 -15.97 -14.12 -21.07
CA SER A 55 -16.93 -15.22 -20.86
C SER A 55 -18.38 -14.87 -21.22
N THR A 56 -18.82 -13.64 -20.92
CA THR A 56 -20.22 -13.24 -21.13
C THR A 56 -20.50 -12.65 -22.49
N LYS A 57 -19.48 -12.14 -23.18
CA LYS A 57 -19.60 -11.44 -24.47
C LYS A 57 -20.68 -10.37 -24.44
N MET A 58 -20.72 -9.59 -23.36
CA MET A 58 -21.68 -8.52 -23.21
C MET A 58 -21.55 -7.53 -24.39
N PRO A 59 -22.66 -7.13 -25.03
CA PRO A 59 -22.61 -6.14 -26.10
C PRO A 59 -21.90 -4.86 -25.64
N GLY A 60 -20.86 -4.46 -26.39
CA GLY A 60 -20.06 -3.27 -26.10
C GLY A 60 -19.02 -3.41 -24.97
N GLY A 61 -18.88 -4.58 -24.35
CA GLY A 61 -17.98 -4.74 -23.19
C GLY A 61 -16.49 -4.57 -23.53
N ASP A 62 -16.05 -4.95 -24.74
CA ASP A 62 -14.65 -4.77 -25.16
C ASP A 62 -14.31 -3.27 -25.32
N GLU A 63 -15.24 -2.50 -25.92
CA GLU A 63 -15.11 -1.04 -26.04
C GLU A 63 -15.11 -0.38 -24.66
N PHE A 64 -16.01 -0.81 -23.77
CA PHE A 64 -16.04 -0.31 -22.39
C PHE A 64 -14.71 -0.54 -21.68
N LEU A 65 -14.16 -1.77 -21.75
CA LEU A 65 -12.89 -2.11 -21.13
C LEU A 65 -11.74 -1.26 -21.65
N GLN A 66 -11.66 -1.09 -22.98
CA GLN A 66 -10.64 -0.25 -23.60
C GLN A 66 -10.74 1.20 -23.11
N ARG A 67 -11.94 1.78 -23.14
CA ARG A 67 -12.17 3.17 -22.72
C ARG A 67 -11.90 3.37 -21.23
N PHE A 68 -12.33 2.42 -20.40
CA PHE A 68 -12.08 2.45 -18.96
C PHE A 68 -10.59 2.40 -18.67
N LEU A 69 -9.86 1.46 -19.29
CA LEU A 69 -8.42 1.32 -19.10
C LEU A 69 -7.66 2.58 -19.57
N THR A 70 -8.02 3.13 -20.74
CA THR A 70 -7.43 4.39 -21.22
C THR A 70 -7.71 5.56 -20.28
N THR A 71 -8.92 5.62 -19.70
CA THR A 71 -9.28 6.66 -18.72
C THR A 71 -8.43 6.55 -17.45
N GLU A 72 -8.23 5.33 -16.94
CA GLU A 72 -7.42 5.12 -15.74
C GLU A 72 -5.93 5.38 -15.98
N GLN A 73 -5.41 5.02 -17.15
CA GLN A 73 -4.06 5.39 -17.58
C GLN A 73 -3.87 6.91 -17.59
N ALA A 74 -4.80 7.64 -18.23
CA ALA A 74 -4.76 9.10 -18.27
C ALA A 74 -4.91 9.74 -16.88
N ARG A 75 -5.81 9.21 -16.03
CA ARG A 75 -6.00 9.67 -14.65
C ARG A 75 -4.73 9.54 -13.82
N LEU A 76 -3.91 8.51 -14.08
CA LEU A 76 -2.64 8.27 -13.41
C LEU A 76 -1.45 8.94 -14.10
N GLY A 77 -1.65 9.58 -15.24
CA GLY A 77 -0.57 10.18 -16.03
C GLY A 77 0.42 9.14 -16.58
N MET A 78 -0.05 7.90 -16.81
CA MET A 78 0.77 6.78 -17.26
C MET A 78 0.45 6.45 -18.72
N ASN A 79 1.47 6.09 -19.49
CA ASN A 79 1.28 5.40 -20.75
C ASN A 79 0.98 3.90 -20.53
N PRO A 80 0.56 3.14 -21.57
CA PRO A 80 0.19 1.74 -21.42
C PRO A 80 1.28 0.84 -20.82
N GLN A 81 2.55 1.09 -21.19
CA GLN A 81 3.68 0.29 -20.71
C GLN A 81 3.96 0.58 -19.23
N GLU A 82 3.98 1.85 -18.83
CA GLU A 82 4.15 2.27 -17.43
C GLU A 82 3.04 1.71 -16.54
N PHE A 83 1.80 1.73 -17.03
CA PHE A 83 0.67 1.17 -16.30
C PHE A 83 0.81 -0.35 -16.08
N LEU A 84 1.25 -1.08 -17.11
CA LEU A 84 1.47 -2.52 -17.02
C LEU A 84 2.62 -2.85 -16.05
N GLU A 85 3.73 -2.11 -16.12
CA GLU A 85 4.86 -2.26 -15.21
C GLU A 85 4.46 -1.94 -13.76
N ALA A 86 3.67 -0.88 -13.55
CA ALA A 86 3.12 -0.54 -12.25
C ALA A 86 2.19 -1.64 -11.71
N CYS A 87 1.37 -2.25 -12.57
CA CYS A 87 0.57 -3.42 -12.19
C CYS A 87 1.45 -4.60 -11.77
N GLN A 88 2.44 -4.98 -12.57
CA GLN A 88 3.32 -6.12 -12.25
C GLN A 88 4.09 -5.90 -10.94
N LYS A 89 4.67 -4.71 -10.79
CA LYS A 89 5.42 -4.32 -9.59
C LYS A 89 4.54 -4.32 -8.34
N SER A 90 3.37 -3.70 -8.41
CA SER A 90 2.46 -3.61 -7.26
C SER A 90 1.89 -4.96 -6.84
N ILE A 91 1.53 -5.82 -7.80
CA ILE A 91 1.09 -7.20 -7.53
C ILE A 91 2.21 -8.00 -6.86
N SER A 92 3.45 -7.86 -7.33
CA SER A 92 4.61 -8.53 -6.72
C SER A 92 4.82 -8.10 -5.27
N ILE A 93 4.84 -6.78 -5.00
CA ILE A 93 4.97 -6.24 -3.64
C ILE A 93 3.84 -6.76 -2.75
N TYR A 94 2.59 -6.61 -3.18
CA TYR A 94 1.42 -7.08 -2.43
C TYR A 94 1.52 -8.57 -2.09
N THR A 95 1.88 -9.40 -3.07
CA THR A 95 1.98 -10.85 -2.89
C THR A 95 3.06 -11.23 -1.88
N THR A 96 4.22 -10.57 -1.92
CA THR A 96 5.30 -10.77 -0.95
C THR A 96 4.83 -10.50 0.46
N TYR A 97 4.22 -9.33 0.71
CA TYR A 97 3.72 -8.97 2.04
C TYR A 97 2.56 -9.87 2.49
N TYR A 98 1.66 -10.23 1.57
CA TYR A 98 0.55 -11.16 1.86
C TYR A 98 1.09 -12.51 2.35
N ASN A 99 2.04 -13.10 1.62
CA ASN A 99 2.64 -14.39 1.98
C ASN A 99 3.34 -14.32 3.35
N MET A 100 4.17 -13.29 3.57
CA MET A 100 4.84 -13.06 4.86
C MET A 100 3.85 -12.91 6.03
N SER A 101 2.68 -12.28 5.78
CA SER A 101 1.63 -12.13 6.80
C SER A 101 0.88 -13.45 7.06
N SER A 102 0.75 -14.30 6.03
CA SER A 102 0.05 -15.58 6.11
C SER A 102 0.88 -16.68 6.76
N GLU A 103 2.21 -16.68 6.59
CA GLU A 103 3.13 -17.61 7.24
C GLU A 103 3.29 -17.37 8.75
N LYS A 104 2.85 -16.21 9.25
CA LYS A 104 2.85 -15.87 10.67
C LYS A 104 1.58 -16.31 11.41
N LYS A 105 0.64 -16.99 10.74
CA LYS A 105 -0.55 -17.62 11.34
C LYS A 105 -0.34 -19.10 11.53
#